data_AF-A0A0G4FWK3-F1
#
_entry.id   AF-A0A0G4FWK3-F1
#
_cell.length_a   1.000
_cell.length_b   1.000
_cell.length_c   1.000
_cell.angle_alpha   90.00
_cell.angle_beta   90.00
_cell.angle_gamma   90.00
#
_symmetry.space_group_name_H-M   'P 1'
#
loop_
_entity.id
_entity.type
_entity.pdbx_description
1 polymer ?
#
loop_
_entity_poly.entity_id
_entity_poly.type
_entity_poly.pdbx_seq_one_letter_code
_entity_poly.pdbx_strand_id
1 'polypeptide(L)'
;MPMDMALHVYIDSLPLQKKLDVLTALGTQREVEGMCIGQLDVQQLATAVASLPAITTLQLAVTLPDGLTNAAEQVQGALAILQQLRGLQSAIVGMEMTTLGDPGFGLEELFPVGNRRFGAFAMEIVNDSRWVGFGQVCLSITRVSQ
;
A
#
# COMPACT_ATOMS: atom_id res chain seq x y z
N MET A 1 -6.54 33.71 -5.38
CA MET A 1 -6.94 32.29 -5.32
C MET A 1 -6.29 31.72 -4.09
N PRO A 2 -7.04 31.13 -3.14
CA PRO A 2 -6.39 30.40 -2.05
C PRO A 2 -5.61 29.23 -2.67
N MET A 3 -4.33 29.08 -2.33
CA MET A 3 -3.60 27.86 -2.62
C MET A 3 -4.32 26.76 -1.85
N ASP A 4 -4.97 25.83 -2.55
CA ASP A 4 -5.36 24.56 -1.94
C ASP A 4 -4.08 23.92 -1.41
N MET A 5 -3.90 23.96 -0.09
CA MET A 5 -2.80 23.27 0.56
C MET A 5 -3.12 21.79 0.51
N ALA A 6 -2.47 21.11 -0.43
CA ALA A 6 -2.32 19.67 -0.45
C ALA A 6 -2.08 19.13 0.96
N LEU A 7 -3.02 18.36 1.49
CA LEU A 7 -2.85 17.73 2.80
C LEU A 7 -1.99 16.47 2.61
N HIS A 8 -0.77 16.50 3.14
CA HIS A 8 0.10 15.34 3.23
C HIS A 8 0.18 14.83 4.67
N VAL A 9 -0.04 13.54 4.87
CA VAL A 9 -0.09 12.90 6.19
C VAL A 9 1.01 11.83 6.30
N TYR A 10 1.94 12.02 7.24
CA TYR A 10 3.02 11.08 7.53
C TYR A 10 2.84 10.51 8.94
N ILE A 11 2.48 9.23 9.05
CA ILE A 11 2.19 8.56 10.33
C ILE A 11 3.03 7.30 10.54
N ASP A 12 4.07 7.11 9.74
CA ASP A 12 4.92 5.93 9.74
C ASP A 12 5.49 5.59 11.13
N SER A 13 6.07 6.59 11.80
CA SER A 13 6.73 6.41 13.11
C SER A 13 5.76 6.33 14.30
N LEU A 14 4.44 6.40 14.08
CA LEU A 14 3.46 6.29 15.16
C LEU A 14 3.28 4.82 15.60
N PRO A 15 2.90 4.53 16.84
CA PRO A 15 2.42 3.20 17.22
C PRO A 15 1.15 2.82 16.44
N LEU A 16 0.92 1.52 16.19
CA LEU A 16 -0.22 1.03 15.39
C LEU A 16 -1.57 1.65 15.78
N GLN A 17 -1.91 1.62 17.08
CA GLN A 17 -3.17 2.21 17.54
C GLN A 17 -3.29 3.70 17.18
N LYS A 18 -2.19 4.45 17.27
CA LYS A 18 -2.17 5.87 16.91
C LYS A 18 -2.31 6.08 15.41
N LYS A 19 -1.79 5.17 14.57
CA LYS A 19 -2.05 5.21 13.12
C LYS A 19 -3.55 5.08 12.86
N LEU A 20 -4.20 4.08 13.45
CA LEU A 20 -5.64 3.85 13.30
C LEU A 20 -6.49 5.00 13.86
N ASP A 21 -6.10 5.58 14.99
CA ASP A 21 -6.76 6.74 15.57
C ASP A 21 -6.71 7.95 14.62
N VAL A 22 -5.54 8.24 14.01
CA VAL A 22 -5.39 9.32 13.04
C VAL A 22 -6.22 9.07 11.80
N LEU A 23 -6.18 7.85 11.26
CA LEU A 23 -6.97 7.46 10.10
C LEU A 23 -8.48 7.65 10.36
N THR A 24 -8.94 7.24 11.53
CA THR A 24 -10.33 7.43 11.98
C THR A 24 -10.68 8.91 12.15
N ALA A 25 -9.77 9.71 12.71
CA ALA A 25 -9.97 11.14 12.95
C ALA A 25 -10.00 11.97 11.67
N LEU A 26 -9.23 11.57 10.65
CA LEU A 26 -9.31 12.17 9.31
C LEU A 26 -10.69 11.97 8.70
N GLY A 27 -11.30 10.81 8.98
CA GLY A 27 -12.64 10.46 8.56
C GLY A 27 -12.80 10.37 7.05
N THR A 28 -14.01 10.00 6.62
CA THR A 28 -14.28 9.68 5.22
C THR A 28 -14.55 10.89 4.32
N GLN A 29 -14.69 12.10 4.88
CA GLN A 29 -15.05 13.29 4.11
C GLN A 29 -13.86 14.12 3.64
N ARG A 30 -12.65 13.82 4.13
CA ARG A 30 -11.46 14.56 3.71
C ARG A 30 -10.82 13.93 2.48
N GLU A 31 -10.21 14.81 1.68
CA GLU A 31 -9.26 14.44 0.64
C GLU A 31 -7.84 14.66 1.16
N VAL A 32 -6.99 13.66 0.98
CA VAL A 32 -5.57 13.67 1.36
C VAL A 32 -4.78 13.41 0.09
N GLU A 33 -3.91 14.33 -0.29
CA GLU A 33 -3.13 14.20 -1.53
C GLU A 33 -2.09 13.10 -1.41
N GLY A 34 -1.40 13.03 -0.27
CA GLY A 34 -0.37 12.03 0.00
C GLY A 34 -0.46 11.48 1.40
N MET A 35 -0.41 10.16 1.54
CA MET A 35 -0.37 9.48 2.83
C MET A 35 0.77 8.48 2.89
N CYS A 36 1.52 8.50 3.99
CA CYS A 36 2.61 7.57 4.25
C CYS A 36 2.35 6.81 5.55
N ILE A 37 2.20 5.49 5.43
CA ILE A 37 1.91 4.55 6.52
C ILE A 37 2.90 3.39 6.41
N GLY A 38 3.82 3.22 7.36
CA GLY A 38 4.56 1.96 7.45
C GLY A 38 3.90 0.95 8.37
N GLN A 39 4.37 -0.28 8.31
CA GLN A 39 4.08 -1.37 9.25
C GLN A 39 2.59 -1.53 9.55
N LEU A 40 1.83 -1.87 8.52
CA LEU A 40 0.42 -2.21 8.64
C LEU A 40 0.16 -3.51 7.87
N ASP A 41 -0.45 -4.50 8.51
CA ASP A 41 -0.76 -5.75 7.82
C ASP A 41 -2.04 -5.63 6.97
N VAL A 42 -2.24 -6.61 6.08
CA VAL A 42 -3.38 -6.63 5.15
C VAL A 42 -4.73 -6.65 5.88
N GLN A 43 -4.85 -7.35 7.01
CA GLN A 43 -6.09 -7.45 7.77
C GLN A 43 -6.45 -6.13 8.47
N GLN A 44 -5.44 -5.45 9.02
CA GLN A 44 -5.56 -4.12 9.61
C GLN A 44 -6.01 -3.11 8.55
N LEU A 45 -5.43 -3.17 7.34
CA LEU A 45 -5.83 -2.28 6.25
C LEU A 45 -7.28 -2.56 5.82
N ALA A 46 -7.66 -3.82 5.68
CA ALA A 46 -9.02 -4.23 5.30
C ALA A 46 -10.06 -3.71 6.30
N THR A 47 -9.74 -3.73 7.59
CA THR A 47 -10.64 -3.26 8.64
C THR A 47 -10.74 -1.74 8.65
N ALA A 48 -9.65 -1.03 8.33
CA ALA A 48 -9.62 0.42 8.32
C ALA A 48 -10.21 1.05 7.04
N VAL A 49 -10.22 0.33 5.91
CA VAL A 49 -10.47 0.90 4.57
C VAL A 49 -11.77 1.71 4.46
N ALA A 50 -12.83 1.23 5.11
CA ALA A 50 -14.15 1.87 5.09
C ALA A 50 -14.16 3.23 5.81
N SER A 51 -13.23 3.45 6.73
CA SER A 51 -13.10 4.67 7.54
C SER A 51 -12.07 5.64 6.99
N LEU A 52 -11.35 5.28 5.91
CA LEU A 52 -10.29 6.11 5.37
C LEU A 52 -10.82 7.33 4.60
N PRO A 53 -10.07 8.45 4.65
CA PRO A 53 -10.32 9.58 3.75
C PRO A 53 -10.15 9.15 2.29
N ALA A 54 -10.60 9.99 1.36
CA ALA A 54 -10.17 9.83 -0.02
C ALA A 54 -8.67 10.17 -0.10
N ILE A 55 -7.88 9.25 -0.64
CA ILE A 55 -6.41 9.36 -0.68
C ILE A 55 -6.00 9.30 -2.14
N THR A 56 -5.31 10.33 -2.63
CA THR A 56 -4.82 10.35 -4.02
C THR A 56 -3.57 9.50 -4.18
N THR A 57 -2.60 9.66 -3.28
CA THR A 57 -1.33 8.93 -3.30
C THR A 57 -1.09 8.25 -1.96
N LEU A 58 -0.81 6.94 -1.98
CA LEU A 58 -0.53 6.15 -0.79
C LEU A 58 0.87 5.53 -0.84
N GLN A 59 1.63 5.67 0.23
CA GLN A 59 2.86 4.92 0.45
C GLN A 59 2.62 4.03 1.67
N LEU A 60 2.66 2.72 1.44
CA LEU A 60 2.31 1.71 2.41
C LEU A 60 3.47 0.70 2.54
N ALA A 61 3.96 0.46 3.75
CA ALA A 61 4.76 -0.72 4.03
C ALA A 61 3.85 -1.81 4.60
N VAL A 62 3.71 -2.91 3.87
CA VAL A 62 2.98 -4.09 4.31
C VAL A 62 3.98 -5.14 4.76
N THR A 63 3.93 -5.47 6.04
CA THR A 63 4.61 -6.66 6.55
C THR A 63 3.72 -7.85 6.25
N LEU A 64 4.21 -8.77 5.42
CA LEU A 64 3.58 -10.07 5.27
C LEU A 64 3.82 -10.87 6.56
N PRO A 65 2.94 -11.77 7.01
CA PRO A 65 3.26 -12.63 8.14
C PRO A 65 4.37 -13.65 7.79
N ASP A 66 5.18 -14.06 8.79
CA ASP A 66 6.24 -15.05 8.59
C ASP A 66 5.68 -16.44 8.24
N GLY A 67 6.41 -17.19 7.41
CA GLY A 67 6.11 -18.61 7.13
C GLY A 67 4.94 -18.83 6.16
N LEU A 68 4.72 -17.89 5.25
CA LEU A 68 3.60 -17.96 4.31
C LEU A 68 3.81 -19.02 3.23
N THR A 69 2.92 -20.02 3.22
CA THR A 69 2.77 -20.96 2.11
C THR A 69 2.22 -20.30 0.84
N ASN A 70 1.67 -19.06 0.93
CA ASN A 70 1.01 -18.41 -0.22
C ASN A 70 1.10 -16.87 -0.20
N ALA A 71 2.30 -16.31 -0.39
CA ALA A 71 2.51 -14.85 -0.48
C ALA A 71 1.64 -14.18 -1.56
N ALA A 72 1.25 -14.92 -2.62
CA ALA A 72 0.42 -14.42 -3.70
C ALA A 72 -0.97 -13.97 -3.24
N GLU A 73 -1.60 -14.75 -2.38
CA GLU A 73 -2.95 -14.46 -1.87
C GLU A 73 -2.97 -13.19 -1.02
N GLN A 74 -1.94 -13.00 -0.19
CA GLN A 74 -1.83 -11.80 0.66
C GLN A 74 -1.63 -10.54 -0.17
N VAL A 75 -0.76 -10.63 -1.18
CA VAL A 75 -0.53 -9.52 -2.09
C VAL A 75 -1.78 -9.22 -2.91
N GLN A 76 -2.50 -10.23 -3.40
CA GLN A 76 -3.80 -10.04 -4.03
C GLN A 76 -4.85 -9.43 -3.10
N GLY A 77 -4.87 -9.84 -1.82
CA GLY A 77 -5.71 -9.24 -0.79
C GLY A 77 -5.41 -7.76 -0.57
N ALA A 78 -4.13 -7.40 -0.45
CA ALA A 78 -3.68 -6.01 -0.35
C ALA A 78 -4.13 -5.19 -1.56
N LEU A 79 -3.91 -5.71 -2.77
CA LEU A 79 -4.35 -5.06 -4.01
C LEU A 79 -5.88 -4.86 -4.05
N ALA A 80 -6.66 -5.85 -3.63
CA ALA A 80 -8.12 -5.76 -3.56
C ALA A 80 -8.60 -4.69 -2.57
N ILE A 81 -7.86 -4.45 -1.48
CA ILE A 81 -8.16 -3.37 -0.54
C ILE A 81 -7.80 -2.01 -1.14
N LEU A 82 -6.67 -1.90 -1.83
CA LEU A 82 -6.28 -0.64 -2.50
C LEU A 82 -7.32 -0.20 -3.55
N GLN A 83 -7.98 -1.13 -4.23
CA GLN A 83 -9.08 -0.80 -5.14
C GLN A 83 -10.31 -0.19 -4.45
N GLN A 84 -10.47 -0.42 -3.14
CA GLN A 84 -11.57 0.14 -2.37
C GLN A 84 -11.26 1.56 -1.87
N LEU A 85 -10.00 2.01 -1.95
CA LEU A 85 -9.61 3.36 -1.57
C LEU A 85 -10.16 4.37 -2.57
N ARG A 86 -10.99 5.28 -2.05
CA ARG A 86 -11.56 6.36 -2.85
C ARG A 86 -10.48 7.36 -3.23
N GLY A 87 -10.48 7.78 -4.49
CA GLY A 87 -9.55 8.79 -5.00
C GLY A 87 -8.16 8.28 -5.35
N LEU A 88 -7.84 7.00 -5.07
CA LEU A 88 -6.49 6.46 -5.27
C LEU A 88 -6.07 6.53 -6.74
N GLN A 89 -4.95 7.21 -6.97
CA GLN A 89 -4.27 7.33 -8.26
C GLN A 89 -2.95 6.59 -8.28
N SER A 90 -2.23 6.54 -7.16
CA SER A 90 -0.98 5.80 -7.07
C SER A 90 -0.78 5.23 -5.66
N ALA A 91 -0.20 4.03 -5.60
CA ALA A 91 0.27 3.43 -4.37
C ALA A 91 1.68 2.85 -4.53
N ILE A 92 2.50 2.97 -3.49
CA ILE A 92 3.74 2.20 -3.36
C ILE A 92 3.56 1.25 -2.19
N VAL A 93 3.70 -0.05 -2.46
CA VAL A 93 3.56 -1.11 -1.46
C VAL A 93 4.92 -1.77 -1.27
N GLY A 94 5.57 -1.51 -0.14
CA GLY A 94 6.79 -2.20 0.25
C GLY A 94 6.48 -3.48 1.03
N MET A 95 7.30 -4.52 0.79
CA MET A 95 7.22 -5.83 1.43
C MET A 95 8.57 -6.17 2.07
N GLU A 96 8.58 -6.56 3.33
CA GLU A 96 9.77 -7.09 4.03
C GLU A 96 9.95 -8.58 3.69
N MET A 97 11.15 -9.04 3.28
CA MET A 97 11.41 -10.43 2.83
C MET A 97 11.73 -11.40 3.97
N THR A 98 11.80 -10.97 5.24
CA THR A 98 11.96 -11.91 6.39
C THR A 98 10.87 -12.98 6.41
N THR A 99 9.76 -12.73 5.72
CA THR A 99 8.54 -13.52 5.69
C THR A 99 8.47 -14.51 4.54
N LEU A 100 9.35 -14.38 3.54
CA LEU A 100 9.31 -15.25 2.36
C LEU A 100 9.92 -16.62 2.60
N GLY A 101 10.71 -16.81 3.66
CA GLY A 101 11.29 -18.11 4.08
C GLY A 101 12.24 -18.77 3.06
N ASP A 102 12.17 -18.39 1.80
CA ASP A 102 12.83 -18.97 0.66
C ASP A 102 13.56 -17.87 -0.12
N PRO A 103 14.90 -17.85 -0.13
CA PRO A 103 15.68 -16.93 -0.95
C PRO A 103 15.46 -17.13 -2.46
N GLY A 104 14.73 -18.17 -2.88
CA GLY A 104 14.33 -18.43 -4.26
C GLY A 104 12.97 -17.87 -4.67
N PHE A 105 12.15 -17.36 -3.74
CA PHE A 105 10.82 -16.84 -4.09
C PHE A 105 10.93 -15.47 -4.79
N GLY A 106 11.02 -15.50 -6.11
CA GLY A 106 11.03 -14.31 -6.95
C GLY A 106 9.63 -13.71 -7.03
N LEU A 107 9.51 -12.41 -6.83
CA LEU A 107 8.26 -11.68 -7.12
C LEU A 107 7.80 -11.79 -8.57
N GLU A 108 8.68 -12.21 -9.48
CA GLU A 108 8.33 -12.57 -10.85
C GLU A 108 7.38 -13.78 -10.92
N GLU A 109 7.40 -14.67 -9.92
CA GLU A 109 6.43 -15.77 -9.79
C GLU A 109 5.08 -15.28 -9.26
N LEU A 110 5.08 -14.25 -8.39
CA LEU A 110 3.86 -13.57 -7.96
C LEU A 110 3.21 -12.76 -9.09
N PHE A 111 4.04 -12.21 -9.97
CA PHE A 111 3.63 -11.31 -11.03
C PHE A 111 4.33 -11.67 -12.34
N PRO A 112 3.86 -12.73 -13.03
CA PRO A 112 4.40 -13.07 -14.35
C PRO A 112 4.28 -11.84 -15.26
N VAL A 113 5.33 -11.59 -16.04
CA VAL A 113 5.63 -10.35 -16.79
C VAL A 113 4.48 -9.77 -17.63
N GLY A 114 3.39 -10.52 -17.86
CA GLY A 114 2.18 -10.10 -18.57
C GLY A 114 0.98 -9.65 -17.72
N ASN A 115 0.88 -9.98 -16.43
CA ASN A 115 -0.29 -9.66 -15.58
C ASN A 115 -0.04 -8.43 -14.69
N ARG A 116 0.39 -7.33 -15.32
CA ARG A 116 0.64 -6.04 -14.65
C ARG A 116 -0.60 -5.19 -14.46
N ARG A 117 -1.81 -5.73 -14.67
CA ARG A 117 -3.06 -4.99 -14.50
C ARG A 117 -3.95 -5.67 -13.48
N PHE A 118 -4.41 -4.88 -12.52
CA PHE A 118 -5.34 -5.29 -11.48
C PHE A 118 -6.52 -4.30 -11.47
N GLY A 119 -7.60 -4.68 -12.16
CA GLY A 119 -8.74 -3.78 -12.42
C GLY A 119 -8.31 -2.49 -13.12
N ALA A 120 -8.56 -1.34 -12.48
CA ALA A 120 -8.21 -0.02 -13.00
C ALA A 120 -6.74 0.38 -12.77
N PHE A 121 -5.90 -0.51 -12.23
CA PHE A 121 -4.53 -0.19 -11.87
C PHE A 121 -3.52 -1.01 -12.67
N ALA A 122 -2.42 -0.38 -13.06
CA ALA A 122 -1.20 -1.01 -13.53
C ALA A 122 -0.25 -1.18 -12.34
N MET A 123 0.62 -2.19 -12.42
CA MET A 123 1.54 -2.55 -11.37
C MET A 123 2.91 -2.90 -11.94
N GLU A 124 3.95 -2.46 -11.26
CA GLU A 124 5.34 -2.77 -11.59
C GLU A 124 6.15 -3.02 -10.33
N ILE A 125 7.11 -3.95 -10.42
CA ILE A 125 8.09 -4.16 -9.36
C ILE A 125 9.12 -3.03 -9.47
N VAL A 126 9.31 -2.30 -8.37
CA VAL A 126 10.28 -1.22 -8.27
C VAL A 126 11.40 -1.67 -7.35
N ASN A 127 12.58 -1.86 -7.93
CA ASN A 127 13.80 -2.14 -7.19
C ASN A 127 14.61 -0.84 -7.04
N ASP A 128 14.06 0.11 -6.26
CA ASP A 128 14.68 1.42 -6.05
C ASP A 128 15.07 1.59 -4.58
N SER A 129 16.36 1.84 -4.38
CA SER A 129 17.00 2.07 -3.08
C SER A 129 16.37 3.18 -2.22
N ARG A 130 15.58 4.07 -2.83
CA ARG A 130 14.85 5.13 -2.11
C ARG A 130 13.71 4.59 -1.24
N TRP A 131 13.25 3.36 -1.50
CA TRP A 131 12.13 2.73 -0.78
C TRP A 131 12.56 1.64 0.21
N VAL A 132 13.86 1.52 0.49
CA VAL A 132 14.44 0.49 1.37
C VAL A 132 13.87 0.54 2.80
N GLY A 133 13.30 1.67 3.21
CA GLY A 133 12.57 1.81 4.49
C GLY A 133 11.14 1.26 4.50
N PHE A 134 10.55 0.95 3.34
CA PHE A 134 9.19 0.40 3.23
C PHE A 134 9.17 -1.12 2.99
N GLY A 135 10.33 -1.71 2.68
CA GLY A 135 10.46 -3.13 2.41
C GLY A 135 11.68 -3.42 1.56
N GLN A 136 12.06 -4.69 1.52
CA GLN A 136 13.13 -5.18 0.67
C GLN A 136 12.71 -5.25 -0.80
N VAL A 137 11.39 -5.32 -1.08
CA VAL A 137 10.86 -5.14 -2.44
C VAL A 137 9.62 -4.26 -2.46
N CYS A 138 9.49 -3.42 -3.47
CA CYS A 138 8.37 -2.50 -3.62
C CYS A 138 7.57 -2.75 -4.90
N LEU A 139 6.25 -2.57 -4.82
CA LEU A 139 5.34 -2.53 -5.96
C LEU A 139 4.86 -1.09 -6.15
N SER A 140 5.08 -0.54 -7.33
CA SER A 140 4.41 0.69 -7.77
C SER A 140 3.11 0.29 -8.44
N ILE A 141 2.02 0.89 -7.98
CA ILE A 141 0.67 0.68 -8.45
C ILE A 141 0.16 2.03 -8.91
N THR A 142 -0.27 2.14 -10.17
CA THR A 142 -0.72 3.40 -10.76
C THR A 142 -2.04 3.20 -11.47
N ARG A 143 -2.99 4.10 -11.26
CA ARG A 143 -4.28 4.05 -11.93
C ARG A 143 -4.08 4.26 -13.43
N VAL A 144 -4.67 3.40 -14.24
CA VAL A 144 -4.69 3.53 -15.69
C VAL A 144 -5.92 4.35 -16.03
N SER A 145 -5.72 5.57 -16.51
CA SER A 145 -6.78 6.35 -17.16
C SER A 145 -7.25 5.59 -18.40
N GLN A 146 -8.56 5.33 -18.48
CA GLN A 146 -9.20 4.84 -19.72
C GLN A 146 -9.16 5.92 -20.80
#